data_AF-A0A3D0X209-F1
#
_entry.id   AF-A0A3D0X209-F1
#
_cell.length_a   1.000
_cell.length_b   1.000
_cell.length_c   1.000
_cell.angle_alpha   90.00
_cell.angle_beta   90.00
_cell.angle_gamma   90.00
#
_symmetry.space_group_name_H-M   'P 1'
#
loop_
_entity.id
_entity.type
_entity.pdbx_description
1 polymer ?
#
loop_
_entity_poly.entity_id
_entity_poly.type
_entity_poly.pdbx_seq_one_letter_code
_entity_poly.pdbx_strand_id
1 'polypeptide(L)'
;MGELRKQLDGQELDLDGKEMRQIEAIITSMTPKERADISIINGSRRKRIAMGSGTKVQDVNRLLKQFGEMKKMMKKMKKMQKGKKGLAGLGNLAGGLGNFKLPFKH
;
A
#
# COMPACT_ATOMS: atom_id res chain seq x y z
N MET A 1 -15.81 11.99 -5.19
CA MET A 1 -14.64 11.87 -4.27
C MET A 1 -15.03 11.65 -2.80
N GLY A 2 -16.32 11.42 -2.47
CA GLY A 2 -16.76 11.17 -1.08
C GLY A 2 -16.72 9.71 -0.63
N GLU A 3 -16.90 8.75 -1.54
CA GLU A 3 -16.97 7.31 -1.19
C GLU A 3 -15.61 6.70 -0.82
N LEU A 4 -14.51 7.21 -1.38
CA LEU A 4 -13.16 6.74 -1.04
C LEU A 4 -12.75 7.18 0.38
N ARG A 5 -13.25 8.34 0.83
CA ARG A 5 -12.98 8.87 2.17
C ARG A 5 -13.74 8.09 3.24
N LYS A 6 -15.00 7.71 2.97
CA LYS A 6 -15.81 6.86 3.85
C LYS A 6 -15.23 5.45 4.06
N GLN A 7 -14.48 4.90 3.10
CA GLN A 7 -13.77 3.62 3.25
C GLN A 7 -12.43 3.72 3.97
N LEU A 8 -11.80 4.90 3.98
CA LEU A 8 -10.57 5.16 4.73
C LEU A 8 -10.86 5.61 6.17
N ASP A 9 -11.99 6.31 6.41
CA ASP A 9 -12.48 6.71 7.73
C ASP A 9 -13.07 5.53 8.54
N GLY A 10 -13.45 4.42 7.89
CA GLY A 10 -13.97 3.21 8.57
C GLY A 10 -12.90 2.33 9.21
N GLN A 11 -11.61 2.66 9.03
CA GLN A 11 -10.54 2.19 9.89
C GLN A 11 -10.18 3.33 10.83
N GLU A 12 -11.15 3.71 11.67
CA GLU A 12 -10.83 4.29 12.96
C GLU A 12 -10.01 3.19 13.66
N LEU A 13 -8.71 3.23 13.43
CA LEU A 13 -7.78 2.47 14.22
C LEU A 13 -7.99 3.04 15.62
N ASP A 14 -8.80 2.37 16.43
CA ASP A 14 -8.90 2.61 17.87
C ASP A 14 -7.51 2.32 18.42
N LEU A 15 -6.61 3.29 18.23
CA LEU A 15 -5.23 3.25 18.64
C LEU A 15 -5.20 3.54 20.13
N ASP A 16 -5.87 2.69 20.90
CA ASP A 16 -5.57 2.55 22.31
C ASP A 16 -4.07 2.38 22.42
N GLY A 17 -3.42 3.21 23.24
CA GLY A 17 -1.96 3.23 23.34
C GLY A 17 -1.35 1.85 23.63
N LYS A 18 -2.15 0.92 24.15
CA LYS A 18 -1.78 -0.49 24.36
C LYS A 18 -1.54 -1.25 23.05
N GLU A 19 -2.43 -1.11 22.06
CA GLU A 19 -2.26 -1.79 20.77
C GLU A 19 -1.08 -1.21 20.00
N MET A 20 -0.93 0.12 20.02
CA MET A 20 0.23 0.79 19.42
C MET A 20 1.56 0.32 20.03
N ARG A 21 1.64 0.22 21.36
CA ARG A 21 2.83 -0.32 22.04
C ARG A 21 3.14 -1.76 21.63
N GLN A 22 2.13 -2.60 21.44
CA GLN A 22 2.34 -3.97 20.97
C GLN A 22 2.84 -4.02 19.52
N ILE A 23 2.27 -3.19 18.64
CA ILE A 23 2.73 -3.07 17.25
C ILE A 23 4.18 -2.60 17.22
N GLU A 24 4.52 -1.57 17.99
CA GLU A 24 5.89 -1.05 18.11
C GLU A 24 6.86 -2.12 18.62
N ALA A 25 6.50 -2.84 19.68
CA ALA A 25 7.30 -3.94 20.21
C ALA A 25 7.56 -5.05 19.17
N ILE A 26 6.54 -5.40 18.38
CA ILE A 26 6.67 -6.39 17.30
C ILE A 26 7.62 -5.89 16.20
N ILE A 27 7.47 -4.62 15.76
CA ILE A 27 8.29 -4.04 14.68
C ILE A 27 9.75 -3.88 15.10
N THR A 28 9.99 -3.45 16.34
CA THR A 28 11.34 -3.29 16.91
C THR A 28 12.05 -4.63 17.08
N SER A 29 11.32 -5.71 17.33
CA SER A 29 11.83 -7.09 17.43
C SER A 29 12.18 -7.75 16.07
N MET A 30 11.87 -7.09 14.95
CA MET A 30 12.28 -7.52 13.62
C MET A 30 13.72 -7.08 13.32
N THR A 31 14.37 -7.81 12.41
CA THR A 31 15.63 -7.36 11.80
C THR A 31 15.35 -6.34 10.68
N PRO A 32 16.33 -5.48 10.31
CA PRO A 32 16.17 -4.53 9.21
C PRO A 32 15.75 -5.20 7.90
N LYS A 33 16.27 -6.40 7.62
CA LYS A 33 15.93 -7.18 6.41
C LYS A 33 14.46 -7.60 6.40
N GLU A 34 13.92 -8.02 7.55
CA GLU A 34 12.51 -8.42 7.69
C GLU A 34 11.55 -7.23 7.63
N ARG A 35 11.96 -6.06 8.15
CA ARG A 35 11.18 -4.82 8.00
C ARG A 35 11.12 -4.34 6.55
N ALA A 36 12.25 -4.44 5.84
CA ALA A 36 12.33 -4.08 4.43
C ALA A 36 11.51 -5.05 3.56
N ASP A 37 11.53 -6.34 3.89
CA ASP A 37 10.71 -7.34 3.21
C ASP A 37 10.07 -8.34 4.17
N ILE A 38 8.76 -8.20 4.34
CA ILE A 38 7.94 -9.13 5.14
C ILE A 38 7.82 -10.51 4.48
N SER A 39 8.08 -10.65 3.18
CA SER A 39 7.93 -11.93 2.47
C SER A 39 8.89 -13.02 2.97
N ILE A 40 10.02 -12.62 3.56
CA ILE A 40 11.02 -13.55 4.11
C ILE A 40 10.68 -14.05 5.52
N ILE A 41 9.60 -13.54 6.14
CA ILE A 41 9.19 -13.91 7.51
C ILE A 41 8.45 -15.25 7.49
N ASN A 42 9.19 -16.32 7.83
CA ASN A 42 8.67 -17.68 7.96
C ASN A 42 8.25 -18.02 9.41
N GLY A 43 7.81 -19.26 9.66
CA GLY A 43 7.37 -19.72 10.98
C GLY A 43 8.40 -19.53 12.10
N SER A 44 9.67 -19.84 11.84
CA SER A 44 10.75 -19.68 12.81
C SER A 44 10.99 -18.21 13.16
N ARG A 45 11.01 -17.32 12.16
CA ARG A 45 11.15 -15.88 12.37
C ARG A 45 9.98 -15.30 13.16
N ARG A 46 8.74 -15.75 12.89
CA ARG A 46 7.56 -15.32 13.66
C ARG A 46 7.66 -15.71 15.13
N LYS A 47 8.14 -16.93 15.43
CA LYS A 47 8.36 -17.37 16.81
C LYS A 47 9.39 -16.50 17.51
N ARG A 48 10.53 -16.21 16.85
CA ARG A 48 11.58 -15.33 17.38
C ARG A 48 11.06 -13.91 17.64
N ILE A 49 10.31 -13.34 16.69
CA ILE A 49 9.73 -11.99 16.84
C ILE A 49 8.77 -11.95 18.02
N ALA A 50 7.83 -12.89 18.10
CA ALA A 50 6.86 -12.97 19.20
C ALA A 50 7.53 -13.08 20.57
N MET A 51 8.58 -13.92 20.68
CA MET A 51 9.38 -14.04 21.91
C MET A 51 10.11 -12.74 22.25
N GLY A 52 10.69 -12.05 21.27
CA GLY A 52 11.40 -10.79 21.46
C GLY A 52 10.48 -9.61 21.82
N SER A 53 9.26 -9.61 21.31
CA SER A 53 8.28 -8.55 21.54
C SER A 53 7.38 -8.79 22.75
N GLY A 54 7.46 -9.98 23.39
CA GLY A 54 6.56 -10.36 24.47
C GLY A 54 5.10 -10.54 24.01
N THR A 55 4.87 -10.86 22.75
CA THR A 55 3.53 -11.04 22.15
C THR A 55 3.32 -12.48 21.69
N LYS A 56 2.11 -12.81 21.21
CA LYS A 56 1.83 -14.14 20.66
C LYS A 56 2.19 -14.20 19.18
N VAL A 57 2.50 -15.39 18.68
CA VAL A 57 2.71 -15.65 17.24
C VAL A 57 1.49 -15.26 16.41
N GLN A 58 0.29 -15.37 16.99
CA GLN A 58 -0.97 -14.95 16.36
C GLN A 58 -1.03 -13.44 16.14
N ASP A 59 -0.54 -12.63 17.08
CA ASP A 59 -0.49 -11.17 16.95
C ASP A 59 0.47 -10.76 15.82
N VAL A 60 1.63 -11.43 15.75
CA VAL A 60 2.56 -11.24 14.62
C VAL A 60 1.88 -11.61 13.30
N ASN A 61 1.19 -12.75 13.21
CA ASN A 61 0.45 -13.15 12.00
C ASN A 61 -0.62 -12.13 11.59
N ARG A 62 -1.37 -11.58 12.55
CA ARG A 62 -2.39 -10.55 12.29
C ARG A 62 -1.75 -9.31 11.66
N LEU A 63 -0.66 -8.83 12.24
CA LEU A 63 0.08 -7.67 11.72
C LEU A 63 0.61 -7.92 10.29
N LEU A 64 1.22 -9.08 10.04
CA LEU A 64 1.75 -9.41 8.72
C LEU A 64 0.64 -9.50 7.66
N LYS A 65 -0.54 -10.02 8.04
CA LYS A 65 -1.69 -10.09 7.15
C LYS A 65 -2.22 -8.70 6.81
N GLN A 66 -2.45 -7.85 7.82
CA GLN A 66 -2.90 -6.47 7.64
C GLN A 66 -1.92 -5.67 6.75
N PHE A 67 -0.62 -5.81 6.98
CA PHE A 67 0.39 -5.20 6.13
C PHE A 67 0.35 -5.73 4.68
N GLY A 68 0.18 -7.04 4.51
CA GLY A 68 0.06 -7.66 3.19
C GLY A 68 -1.13 -7.15 2.39
N GLU A 69 -2.27 -6.93 3.05
CA GLU A 69 -3.48 -6.34 2.47
C GLU A 69 -3.26 -4.88 2.08
N MET A 70 -2.67 -4.08 2.97
CA MET A 70 -2.31 -2.69 2.68
C MET A 70 -1.33 -2.58 1.51
N LYS A 71 -0.29 -3.44 1.45
CA LYS A 71 0.67 -3.49 0.33
C LYS A 71 -0.01 -3.83 -0.99
N LYS A 72 -0.98 -4.75 -0.99
CA LYS A 72 -1.79 -5.08 -2.18
C LYS A 72 -2.63 -3.89 -2.63
N MET A 73 -3.29 -3.20 -1.70
CA MET A 73 -4.08 -2.01 -1.99
C MET A 73 -3.22 -0.88 -2.57
N MET A 74 -2.08 -0.57 -1.96
CA MET A 74 -1.12 0.44 -2.46
C MET A 74 -0.62 0.10 -3.87
N LYS A 75 -0.34 -1.18 -4.15
CA LYS A 75 0.02 -1.63 -5.50
C LYS A 75 -1.11 -1.40 -6.51
N LYS A 76 -2.36 -1.71 -6.16
CA LYS A 76 -3.54 -1.47 -7.01
C LYS A 76 -3.71 0.03 -7.29
N MET A 77 -3.60 0.87 -6.26
CA MET A 77 -3.69 2.32 -6.38
C MET A 77 -2.60 2.89 -7.31
N LYS A 78 -1.34 2.45 -7.14
CA LYS A 78 -0.22 2.85 -8.02
C LYS A 78 -0.44 2.44 -9.48
N LYS A 79 -0.99 1.24 -9.73
CA LYS A 79 -1.35 0.79 -11.09
C LYS A 79 -2.45 1.66 -11.69
N MET A 80 -3.49 1.99 -10.92
CA MET A 80 -4.59 2.85 -11.38
C MET A 80 -4.10 4.28 -11.70
N GLN A 81 -3.20 4.84 -10.89
CA GLN A 81 -2.61 6.16 -11.13
C GLN A 81 -1.75 6.19 -12.40
N LYS A 82 -0.96 5.14 -12.66
CA LYS A 82 -0.20 4.98 -13.91
C LYS A 82 -1.12 4.83 -15.13
N GLY A 83 -2.21 4.07 -15.01
CA GLY A 83 -3.20 3.92 -16.08
C GLY A 83 -3.88 5.24 -16.46
N LYS A 84 -4.24 6.08 -15.48
CA LYS A 84 -4.81 7.41 -15.73
C LYS A 84 -3.81 8.39 -16.37
N LYS A 85 -2.54 8.35 -15.98
CA LYS A 85 -1.48 9.16 -16.64
C LYS A 85 -1.19 8.70 -18.07
N GLY A 86 -1.28 7.40 -18.36
CA GLY A 86 -1.14 6.87 -19.73
C GLY A 86 -2.26 7.35 -20.66
N LEU A 87 -3.50 7.40 -20.17
CA LEU A 87 -4.65 7.89 -20.94
C LEU A 87 -4.63 9.42 -21.12
N ALA A 88 -4.24 10.17 -20.09
CA ALA A 88 -4.10 11.63 -20.17
C ALA A 88 -2.93 12.07 -21.08
N GLY A 89 -1.85 11.28 -21.15
CA GLY A 89 -0.73 11.53 -22.06
C GLY A 89 -1.08 11.32 -23.54
N LEU A 90 -1.97 10.38 -23.86
CA LEU A 90 -2.51 10.20 -25.21
C LEU A 90 -3.58 11.23 -25.57
N GLY A 91 -4.38 11.71 -24.61
CA GLY A 91 -5.35 12.78 -24.83
C GLY A 91 -4.70 14.10 -25.26
N ASN A 92 -3.55 14.45 -24.69
CA ASN A 92 -2.81 15.66 -25.06
C ASN A 92 -1.98 15.52 -26.35
N LEU A 93 -1.72 14.29 -26.84
CA LEU A 93 -1.12 14.08 -28.16
C LEU A 93 -2.16 14.05 -29.29
N ALA A 94 -3.37 13.56 -29.00
CA ALA A 94 -4.48 13.55 -29.96
C ALA A 94 -5.16 14.92 -30.14
N GLY A 95 -5.12 15.80 -29.13
CA GLY A 95 -5.68 17.17 -29.21
C GLY A 95 -4.79 18.21 -29.92
N GLY A 96 -3.54 17.86 -30.26
CA GLY A 96 -2.55 18.79 -30.84
C GLY A 96 -2.40 18.75 -32.37
N LEU A 97 -3.09 17.84 -33.07
CA LEU A 97 -2.95 17.64 -34.52
C LEU A 97 -4.21 18.04 -35.33
N GLY A 98 -5.12 18.81 -34.74
CA GLY A 98 -6.41 19.15 -35.35
C GLY A 98 -6.46 20.39 -36.25
N ASN A 99 -5.35 21.11 -36.49
CA ASN A 99 -5.42 22.42 -37.16
C ASN A 99 -4.45 22.64 -38.34
N PHE A 100 -4.04 21.58 -39.04
CA PHE A 100 -3.32 21.73 -40.31
C PHE A 100 -4.32 21.91 -41.47
N LYS A 101 -4.78 23.16 -41.64
CA LYS A 101 -5.51 23.60 -42.84
C LYS A 101 -4.56 23.51 -44.04
N LEU A 102 -4.75 22.52 -44.90
CA LEU A 102 -4.09 22.48 -46.20
C LEU A 102 -4.83 23.41 -47.18
N PRO A 103 -4.16 24.44 -47.74
CA PRO A 103 -4.66 25.14 -48.91
C PRO A 103 -4.45 24.27 -50.17
N PHE A 104 -5.24 24.51 -51.22
CA PHE A 104 -5.30 23.78 -52.51
C PHE A 104 -6.19 22.51 -52.42
N LYS A 105 -7.26 22.34 -53.21
CA LYS A 105 -7.51 22.73 -54.61
C LYS A 105 -9.03 22.64 -54.92
N HIS A 106 -9.44 23.27 -56.03
CA HIS A 106 -10.81 23.37 -56.58
C HIS A 106 -11.50 22.02 -56.78
#